data_AF-A0A2X1RHF6-F1
#
_entry.id   AF-A0A2X1RHF6-F1
#
_cell.length_a   1.000
_cell.length_b   1.000
_cell.length_c   1.000
_cell.angle_alpha   90.00
_cell.angle_beta   90.00
_cell.angle_gamma   90.00
#
_symmetry.space_group_name_H-M   'P 1'
#
loop_
_entity.id
_entity.type
_entity.pdbx_description
1 polymer ?
#
loop_
_entity_poly.entity_id
_entity_poly.type
_entity_poly.pdbx_seq_one_letter_code
_entity_poly.pdbx_strand_id
1 'polypeptide(L)'
;MIAIAASFFSIQLAYEFFVYRKIAVERSVLQPLRKRYKEIISYGVSLLPHHGSYWIKSSVDRFFIAHYMSTAVVGVYGLAFQLTSIVMLFFGVINQAFQPFIYRKLKANDFRGVELIQYGYTALVIVSCIIYFFILPFAFPYLFNAEFNRAIYYFNIFFAWNCILSIYYIFTHSLFLLS
;
A
#
# COMPACT_ATOMS: atom_id res chain seq x y z
N MET A 1 -0.65 9.95 -19.25
CA MET A 1 -1.64 9.41 -18.30
C MET A 1 -2.79 8.70 -18.98
N ILE A 2 -3.43 9.29 -19.99
CA ILE A 2 -4.52 8.65 -20.76
C ILE A 2 -4.09 7.32 -21.41
N ALA A 3 -2.89 7.27 -22.02
CA ALA A 3 -2.36 6.05 -22.62
C ALA A 3 -2.14 4.92 -21.59
N ILE A 4 -1.62 5.23 -20.40
CA ILE A 4 -1.39 4.25 -19.33
C ILE A 4 -2.73 3.71 -18.82
N ALA A 5 -3.70 4.59 -18.59
CA ALA A 5 -5.04 4.18 -18.18
C ALA A 5 -5.69 3.28 -19.25
N ALA A 6 -5.61 3.67 -20.53
CA ALA A 6 -6.12 2.88 -21.64
C ALA A 6 -5.46 1.49 -21.70
N SER A 7 -4.14 1.40 -21.54
CA SER A 7 -3.43 0.10 -21.51
C SER A 7 -3.88 -0.79 -20.35
N PHE A 8 -4.05 -0.23 -19.13
CA PHE A 8 -4.57 -0.98 -17.99
C PHE A 8 -5.99 -1.50 -18.23
N PHE A 9 -6.88 -0.65 -18.75
CA PHE A 9 -8.25 -1.04 -19.07
C PHE A 9 -8.30 -2.09 -20.18
N SER A 10 -7.46 -1.99 -21.22
CA SER A 10 -7.38 -2.98 -22.29
C SER A 10 -6.91 -4.34 -21.79
N ILE A 11 -5.92 -4.39 -20.88
CA ILE A 11 -5.45 -5.63 -20.27
C ILE A 11 -6.54 -6.26 -19.40
N GLN A 12 -7.25 -5.45 -18.59
CA GLN A 12 -8.35 -5.91 -17.74
C GLN A 12 -9.49 -6.52 -18.58
N LEU A 13 -9.89 -5.85 -19.67
CA LEU A 13 -10.94 -6.34 -20.58
C LEU A 13 -10.51 -7.62 -21.32
N ALA A 14 -9.25 -7.71 -21.74
CA ALA A 14 -8.72 -8.92 -22.38
C ALA A 14 -8.70 -10.11 -21.41
N TYR A 15 -8.34 -9.88 -20.15
CA TYR A 15 -8.38 -10.89 -19.09
C TYR A 15 -9.81 -11.39 -18.85
N GLU A 16 -10.77 -10.47 -18.66
CA GLU A 16 -12.18 -10.81 -18.48
C GLU A 16 -12.74 -11.59 -19.68
N PHE A 17 -12.42 -11.18 -20.91
CA PHE A 17 -12.83 -11.89 -22.13
C PHE A 17 -12.27 -13.32 -22.18
N PHE A 18 -11.00 -13.52 -21.82
CA PHE A 18 -10.36 -14.83 -21.83
C PHE A 18 -10.92 -15.76 -20.74
N VAL A 19 -11.15 -15.22 -19.54
CA VAL A 19 -11.77 -15.95 -18.42
C VAL A 19 -13.22 -16.29 -18.74
N TYR A 20 -14.00 -15.37 -19.31
CA TYR A 20 -15.38 -15.61 -19.70
C TYR A 20 -15.49 -16.69 -20.78
N ARG A 21 -14.56 -16.72 -21.75
CA ARG A 21 -14.46 -17.80 -22.74
C ARG A 21 -14.17 -19.16 -22.12
N LYS A 22 -13.30 -19.25 -21.11
CA LYS A 22 -13.02 -20.51 -20.40
C LYS A 22 -14.21 -20.98 -19.54
N ILE A 23 -14.88 -20.06 -18.85
CA ILE A 23 -16.06 -20.37 -18.02
C ILE A 23 -17.29 -20.74 -18.88
N ALA A 24 -17.43 -20.15 -20.08
CA ALA A 24 -18.52 -20.48 -21.01
C ALA A 24 -18.46 -21.92 -21.58
N VAL A 25 -17.29 -22.58 -21.50
CA VAL A 25 -17.12 -24.00 -21.85
C VAL A 25 -17.67 -24.92 -20.74
N GLU A 26 -17.72 -24.46 -19.49
CA GLU A 26 -18.21 -25.21 -18.33
C GLU A 26 -19.67 -24.81 -18.02
N ARG A 27 -20.55 -25.13 -18.97
CA ARG A 27 -21.92 -24.61 -19.12
C ARG A 27 -22.97 -25.17 -18.14
N SER A 28 -22.60 -25.54 -16.91
CA SER A 28 -23.54 -26.15 -15.93
C SER A 28 -23.78 -25.35 -14.64
N VAL A 29 -23.12 -24.20 -14.42
CA VAL A 29 -23.27 -23.41 -13.18
C VAL A 29 -23.85 -22.02 -13.44
N LEU A 30 -25.01 -21.97 -14.10
CA LEU A 30 -25.81 -20.75 -14.27
C LEU A 30 -26.70 -20.53 -13.03
N GLN A 31 -26.10 -20.19 -11.89
CA GLN A 31 -26.82 -19.37 -10.91
C GLN A 31 -27.09 -17.98 -11.53
N PRO A 32 -28.16 -17.26 -11.16
CA PRO A 32 -28.63 -16.11 -11.93
C PRO A 32 -27.59 -15.00 -11.92
N LEU A 33 -26.93 -14.80 -13.07
CA LEU A 33 -25.88 -13.81 -13.35
C LEU A 33 -26.22 -12.43 -12.75
N ARG A 34 -27.49 -12.04 -12.78
CA ARG A 34 -27.99 -10.77 -12.22
C ARG A 34 -27.70 -10.58 -10.73
N LYS A 35 -27.75 -11.64 -9.91
CA LYS A 35 -27.46 -11.55 -8.47
C LYS A 35 -25.96 -11.29 -8.24
N ARG A 36 -25.09 -12.01 -8.98
CA ARG A 36 -23.63 -11.81 -8.93
C ARG A 36 -23.20 -10.41 -9.38
N TYR A 37 -23.79 -9.88 -10.46
CA TYR A 37 -23.50 -8.50 -10.89
C TYR A 37 -23.87 -7.46 -9.83
N LYS A 38 -25.02 -7.63 -9.15
CA LYS A 38 -25.44 -6.72 -8.07
C LYS A 38 -24.47 -6.78 -6.88
N GLU A 39 -24.00 -7.98 -6.52
CA GLU A 39 -22.99 -8.18 -5.47
C GLU A 39 -21.65 -7.52 -5.84
N ILE A 40 -21.18 -7.70 -7.08
CA ILE A 40 -19.94 -7.07 -7.58
C ILE A 40 -20.04 -5.54 -7.54
N ILE A 41 -21.16 -4.98 -8.01
CA ILE A 41 -21.37 -3.52 -7.99
C ILE A 41 -21.46 -3.01 -6.55
N SER A 42 -22.20 -3.70 -5.67
CA SER A 42 -22.30 -3.32 -4.26
C SER A 42 -20.94 -3.35 -3.56
N TYR A 43 -20.10 -4.34 -3.86
CA TYR A 43 -18.74 -4.43 -3.36
C TYR A 43 -17.86 -3.29 -3.90
N GLY A 44 -17.92 -3.04 -5.21
CA GLY A 44 -17.20 -1.93 -5.84
C GLY A 44 -17.58 -0.57 -5.24
N VAL A 45 -18.87 -0.32 -5.01
CA VAL A 45 -19.36 0.90 -4.37
C VAL A 45 -18.86 1.04 -2.94
N SER A 46 -18.71 -0.06 -2.19
CA SER A 46 -18.12 -0.01 -0.85
C SER A 46 -16.60 0.25 -0.87
N LEU A 47 -15.89 -0.24 -1.90
CA LEU A 47 -14.45 0.01 -2.08
C LEU A 47 -14.13 1.44 -2.52
N LEU A 48 -15.05 2.09 -3.26
CA LEU A 48 -14.85 3.44 -3.78
C LEU A 48 -14.55 4.46 -2.67
N PRO A 49 -15.33 4.55 -1.57
CA PRO A 49 -14.97 5.38 -0.42
C PRO A 49 -13.65 4.99 0.21
N HIS A 50 -13.33 3.69 0.32
CA HIS A 50 -12.11 3.24 1.00
C HIS A 50 -10.84 3.74 0.28
N HIS A 51 -10.71 3.44 -1.02
CA HIS A 51 -9.55 3.89 -1.80
C HIS A 51 -9.65 5.36 -2.21
N GLY A 52 -10.86 5.83 -2.52
CA GLY A 52 -11.13 7.22 -2.89
C GLY A 52 -10.81 8.20 -1.76
N SER A 53 -11.08 7.84 -0.50
CA SER A 53 -10.74 8.70 0.65
C SER A 53 -9.24 8.95 0.76
N TYR A 54 -8.41 7.93 0.51
CA TYR A 54 -6.96 8.10 0.50
C TYR A 54 -6.50 9.04 -0.61
N TRP A 55 -7.05 8.87 -1.82
CA TRP A 55 -6.71 9.71 -2.96
C TRP A 55 -7.19 11.16 -2.80
N ILE A 56 -8.42 11.35 -2.31
CA ILE A 56 -8.99 12.66 -2.00
C ILE A 56 -8.13 13.35 -0.95
N LYS A 57 -7.78 12.67 0.15
CA LYS A 57 -6.93 13.24 1.20
C LYS A 57 -5.60 13.73 0.63
N SER A 58 -4.90 12.89 -0.15
CA SER A 58 -3.62 13.28 -0.76
C SER A 58 -3.76 14.44 -1.77
N SER A 59 -4.88 14.53 -2.48
CA SER A 59 -5.12 15.59 -3.47
C SER A 59 -5.45 16.92 -2.79
N VAL A 60 -6.26 16.84 -1.74
CA VAL A 60 -6.65 17.99 -0.91
C VAL A 60 -5.41 18.57 -0.22
N ASP A 61 -4.56 17.74 0.39
CA ASP A 61 -3.32 18.22 1.04
C ASP A 61 -2.45 19.05 0.07
N ARG A 62 -2.28 18.58 -1.17
CA ARG A 62 -1.50 19.32 -2.20
C ARG A 62 -2.18 20.61 -2.64
N PHE A 63 -3.51 20.62 -2.74
CA PHE A 63 -4.27 21.82 -3.05
C PHE A 63 -4.08 22.90 -1.98
N PHE A 64 -4.19 22.51 -0.70
CA PHE A 64 -3.93 23.41 0.42
C PHE A 64 -2.49 23.94 0.42
N ILE A 65 -1.49 23.08 0.22
CA ILE A 65 -0.08 23.51 0.13
C ILE A 65 0.13 24.49 -1.03
N ALA A 66 -0.50 24.25 -2.19
CA ALA A 66 -0.42 25.14 -3.34
C ALA A 66 -1.02 26.52 -3.02
N HIS A 67 -2.17 26.55 -2.34
CA HIS A 67 -2.91 27.76 -2.03
C HIS A 67 -2.24 28.60 -0.94
N TYR A 68 -1.75 27.97 0.13
CA TYR A 68 -1.22 28.67 1.30
C TYR A 68 0.31 28.85 1.30
N MET A 69 1.05 28.09 0.47
CA MET A 69 2.51 28.17 0.42
C MET A 69 3.01 28.56 -0.98
N SER A 70 3.21 27.59 -1.87
CA SER A 70 3.55 27.81 -3.28
C SER A 70 3.58 26.49 -4.04
N THR A 71 3.52 26.57 -5.36
CA THR A 71 3.67 25.40 -6.26
C THR A 71 5.04 24.74 -6.14
N ALA A 72 6.11 25.48 -5.81
CA ALA A 72 7.42 24.91 -5.55
C ALA A 72 7.42 23.97 -4.33
N VAL A 73 6.73 24.36 -3.25
CA VAL A 73 6.59 23.50 -2.05
C VAL A 73 5.76 22.25 -2.35
N VAL A 74 4.77 22.34 -3.24
CA VAL A 74 4.01 21.16 -3.72
C VAL A 74 4.93 20.16 -4.40
N GLY A 75 5.90 20.60 -5.20
CA GLY A 75 6.88 19.73 -5.84
C GLY A 75 7.78 19.02 -4.82
N VAL A 76 8.29 19.76 -3.84
CA VAL A 76 9.11 19.22 -2.73
C VAL A 76 8.34 18.18 -1.91
N TYR A 77 7.11 18.51 -1.52
CA TYR A 77 6.21 17.61 -0.80
C TYR A 77 5.85 16.37 -1.64
N GLY A 78 5.58 16.57 -2.93
CA GLY A 78 5.25 15.51 -3.87
C GLY A 78 6.36 14.48 -4.00
N LEU A 79 7.63 14.92 -4.06
CA LEU A 79 8.79 14.03 -4.05
C LEU A 79 8.86 13.21 -2.76
N ALA A 80 8.73 13.86 -1.60
CA ALA A 80 8.75 13.17 -0.31
C ALA A 80 7.65 12.10 -0.20
N PHE A 81 6.43 12.42 -0.66
CA PHE A 81 5.31 11.48 -0.71
C PHE A 81 5.57 10.31 -1.67
N GLN A 82 6.21 10.57 -2.82
CA GLN A 82 6.54 9.53 -3.79
C GLN A 82 7.58 8.55 -3.24
N LEU A 83 8.62 9.06 -2.58
CA LEU A 83 9.62 8.22 -1.90
C LEU A 83 8.99 7.39 -0.78
N THR A 84 8.08 8.01 -0.01
CA THR A 84 7.32 7.31 1.04
C THR A 84 6.49 6.17 0.46
N SER A 85 5.84 6.37 -0.68
CA SER A 85 5.02 5.34 -1.32
C SER A 85 5.83 4.08 -1.66
N ILE A 86 7.11 4.22 -2.01
CA ILE A 86 8.01 3.09 -2.27
C ILE A 86 8.26 2.30 -0.99
N VAL A 87 8.53 3.00 0.12
CA VAL A 87 8.75 2.39 1.44
C VAL A 87 7.48 1.69 1.93
N MET A 88 6.32 2.32 1.76
CA MET A 88 5.03 1.75 2.11
C MET A 88 4.76 0.46 1.34
N LEU A 89 5.07 0.44 0.04
CA LEU A 89 4.96 -0.77 -0.78
C LEU A 89 5.89 -1.88 -0.28
N PHE A 90 7.16 -1.54 -0.01
CA PHE A 90 8.16 -2.50 0.49
C PHE A 90 7.69 -3.19 1.77
N PHE A 91 7.34 -2.42 2.81
CA PHE A 91 6.84 -2.98 4.05
C PHE A 91 5.48 -3.67 3.90
N GLY A 92 4.62 -3.16 3.01
CA GLY A 92 3.32 -3.73 2.73
C GLY A 92 3.40 -5.13 2.13
N VAL A 93 4.34 -5.39 1.22
CA VAL A 93 4.55 -6.74 0.66
C VAL A 93 5.06 -7.70 1.72
N ILE A 94 6.01 -7.27 2.56
CA ILE A 94 6.55 -8.12 3.64
C ILE A 94 5.44 -8.47 4.65
N ASN A 95 4.62 -7.50 5.07
CA ASN A 95 3.48 -7.77 5.96
C ASN A 95 2.51 -8.80 5.36
N GLN A 96 2.14 -8.62 4.08
CA GLN A 96 1.25 -9.57 3.38
C GLN A 96 1.87 -10.97 3.29
N ALA A 97 3.19 -11.07 3.12
CA ALA A 97 3.88 -12.35 3.10
C ALA A 97 3.85 -13.08 4.47
N PHE A 98 3.97 -12.35 5.59
CA PHE A 98 3.96 -12.94 6.94
C PHE A 98 2.56 -13.32 7.46
N GLN A 99 1.51 -12.66 6.97
CA GLN A 99 0.13 -12.88 7.39
C GLN A 99 -0.29 -14.37 7.42
N PRO A 100 -0.12 -15.18 6.36
CA PRO A 100 -0.48 -16.60 6.40
C PRO A 100 0.32 -17.43 7.41
N PHE A 101 1.58 -17.07 7.68
CA PHE A 101 2.41 -17.76 8.68
C PHE A 101 1.91 -17.51 10.10
N ILE A 102 1.60 -16.25 10.41
CA ILE A 102 0.98 -15.86 11.69
C ILE A 102 -0.32 -16.63 11.89
N TYR A 103 -1.17 -16.68 10.85
CA TYR A 103 -2.47 -17.34 10.93
C TYR A 103 -2.34 -18.85 11.15
N ARG A 104 -1.39 -19.51 10.50
CA ARG A 104 -1.12 -20.94 10.71
C ARG A 104 -0.67 -21.23 12.14
N LYS A 105 0.15 -20.35 12.72
CA LYS A 105 0.65 -20.49 14.10
C LYS A 105 -0.44 -20.26 15.13
N LEU A 106 -1.30 -19.25 14.93
CA LEU A 106 -2.47 -19.01 15.79
C LEU A 106 -3.43 -20.21 15.79
N LYS A 107 -3.74 -20.78 14.62
CA LYS A 107 -4.59 -21.99 14.52
C LYS A 107 -4.01 -23.21 15.25
N ALA A 108 -2.69 -23.27 15.40
CA ALA A 108 -2.00 -24.32 16.15
C ALA A 108 -1.83 -24.00 17.64
N ASN A 109 -2.41 -22.89 18.14
CA ASN A 109 -2.20 -22.35 19.49
C ASN A 109 -0.71 -22.10 19.83
N ASP A 110 0.14 -21.88 18.82
CA ASP A 110 1.57 -21.60 18.99
C ASP A 110 1.79 -20.08 19.12
N PHE A 111 1.42 -19.52 20.28
CA PHE A 111 1.55 -18.09 20.57
C PHE A 111 3.02 -17.62 20.57
N ARG A 112 3.93 -18.45 21.08
CA ARG A 112 5.36 -18.13 21.11
C ARG A 112 5.96 -18.03 19.71
N GLY A 113 5.50 -18.86 18.77
CA GLY A 113 5.87 -18.77 17.37
C GLY A 113 5.37 -17.48 16.70
N VAL A 114 4.19 -16.99 17.09
CA VAL A 114 3.65 -15.70 16.62
C VAL A 114 4.49 -14.53 17.14
N GLU A 115 4.79 -14.51 18.44
CA GLU A 115 5.64 -13.49 19.06
C GLU A 115 7.02 -13.43 18.39
N LEU A 116 7.64 -14.58 18.12
CA LEU A 116 8.94 -14.63 17.45
C LEU A 116 8.90 -13.99 16.06
N ILE A 117 7.83 -14.23 15.29
CA ILE A 117 7.63 -13.59 13.97
C ILE A 117 7.47 -12.07 14.14
N GLN A 118 6.66 -11.62 15.09
CA GLN A 118 6.38 -10.20 15.32
C GLN A 118 7.63 -9.43 15.79
N TYR A 119 8.40 -10.00 16.71
CA TYR A 119 9.65 -9.42 17.17
C TYR A 119 10.73 -9.45 16.09
N GLY A 120 10.84 -10.55 15.33
CA GLY A 120 11.73 -10.64 14.18
C GLY A 120 11.41 -9.60 13.10
N TYR A 121 10.12 -9.39 12.82
CA TYR A 121 9.65 -8.34 11.91
C TYR A 121 10.00 -6.94 12.43
N THR A 122 9.76 -6.69 13.72
CA THR A 122 10.09 -5.40 14.35
C THR A 122 11.59 -5.12 14.29
N ALA A 123 12.44 -6.12 14.54
CA ALA A 123 13.89 -5.99 14.40
C ALA A 123 14.30 -5.67 12.94
N LEU A 124 13.68 -6.31 11.95
CA LEU A 124 13.89 -6.00 10.52
C LEU A 124 13.56 -4.54 10.21
N VAL A 125 12.43 -4.03 10.70
CA VAL A 125 12.05 -2.62 10.52
C VAL A 125 13.08 -1.69 11.14
N ILE A 126 13.52 -1.96 12.38
CA ILE A 126 14.53 -1.15 13.07
C ILE A 126 15.86 -1.14 12.29
N VAL A 127 16.34 -2.30 11.84
CA VAL A 127 17.55 -2.40 11.00
C VAL A 127 17.37 -1.60 9.70
N SER A 128 16.19 -1.65 9.08
CA SER A 128 15.90 -0.87 7.88
C SER A 128 15.94 0.64 8.13
N CYS A 129 15.45 1.10 9.29
CA CYS A 129 15.57 2.51 9.71
C CYS A 129 17.02 2.95 9.92
N ILE A 130 17.85 2.07 10.49
CA ILE A 130 19.28 2.35 10.69
C ILE A 130 19.97 2.46 9.33
N ILE A 131 19.78 1.49 8.45
CA ILE A 131 20.32 1.50 7.07
C ILE A 131 19.90 2.78 6.34
N TYR A 132 18.63 3.14 6.43
CA TYR A 132 18.09 4.37 5.89
C TYR A 132 18.84 5.63 6.37
N PHE A 133 19.09 5.73 7.68
CA PHE A 133 19.76 6.90 8.28
C PHE A 133 21.19 7.09 7.75
N PHE A 134 21.90 6.00 7.46
CA PHE A 134 23.25 6.06 6.89
C PHE A 134 23.27 6.29 5.38
N ILE A 135 22.34 5.66 4.64
CA ILE A 135 22.35 5.71 3.17
C ILE A 135 21.77 7.03 2.64
N LEU A 136 20.67 7.53 3.22
CA LEU A 136 19.94 8.65 2.64
C LEU A 136 20.78 9.92 2.50
N PRO A 137 21.55 10.38 3.52
CA PRO A 137 22.35 11.60 3.40
C PRO A 137 23.41 11.50 2.29
N PHE A 138 23.93 10.30 2.04
CA PHE A 138 24.91 10.06 0.99
C PHE A 138 24.24 9.97 -0.39
N ALA A 139 23.13 9.24 -0.52
CA ALA A 139 22.49 8.99 -1.81
C ALA A 139 21.69 10.20 -2.33
N PHE A 140 21.05 10.96 -1.44
CA PHE A 140 20.08 12.00 -1.83
C PHE A 140 20.67 13.10 -2.74
N PRO A 141 21.86 13.67 -2.46
CA PRO A 141 22.44 14.72 -3.30
C PRO A 141 22.83 14.25 -4.72
N TYR A 142 23.05 12.95 -4.92
CA TYR A 142 23.33 12.39 -6.24
C TYR A 142 22.06 12.06 -7.04
N LEU A 143 20.94 11.82 -6.33
CA LEU A 143 19.66 11.46 -6.95
C LEU A 143 18.80 12.68 -7.30
N PHE A 144 18.93 13.76 -6.53
CA PHE A 144 18.05 14.93 -6.65
C PHE A 144 18.82 16.25 -6.61
N ASN A 145 18.31 17.25 -7.35
CA ASN A 145 18.84 18.59 -7.34
C ASN A 145 18.67 19.27 -5.97
N ALA A 146 19.53 20.26 -5.67
CA ALA A 146 19.54 20.98 -4.40
C ALA A 146 18.20 21.65 -4.04
N GLU A 147 17.38 22.01 -5.05
CA GLU A 147 16.03 22.56 -4.86
C GLU A 147 15.10 21.60 -4.07
N PHE A 148 15.36 20.30 -4.14
CA PHE A 148 14.59 19.26 -3.47
C PHE A 148 15.15 18.86 -2.09
N ASN A 149 16.21 19.50 -1.58
CA ASN A 149 16.79 19.14 -0.28
C ASN A 149 15.76 19.22 0.87
N ARG A 150 14.80 20.15 0.77
CA ARG A 150 13.70 20.25 1.76
C ARG A 150 12.77 19.03 1.75
N ALA A 151 12.78 18.19 0.72
CA ALA A 151 11.98 16.97 0.66
C ALA A 151 12.43 15.93 1.69
N ILE A 152 13.72 15.93 2.06
CA ILE A 152 14.26 15.04 3.10
C ILE A 152 13.51 15.23 4.42
N TYR A 153 13.19 16.47 4.79
CA TYR A 153 12.47 16.77 6.03
C TYR A 153 11.09 16.09 6.06
N TYR A 154 10.28 16.30 5.02
CA TYR A 154 8.95 15.68 4.93
C TYR A 154 9.05 14.16 4.80
N PHE A 155 10.05 13.67 4.05
CA PHE A 155 10.26 12.24 3.86
C PHE A 155 10.64 11.55 5.18
N ASN A 156 11.52 12.12 6.01
CA ASN A 156 11.86 11.60 7.33
C ASN A 156 10.62 11.41 8.21
N ILE A 157 9.72 12.40 8.23
CA ILE A 157 8.49 12.35 9.02
C ILE A 157 7.58 11.21 8.52
N PHE A 158 7.35 11.15 7.21
CA PHE A 158 6.51 10.12 6.61
C PHE A 158 7.11 8.72 6.71
N PHE A 159 8.43 8.59 6.59
CA PHE A 159 9.16 7.35 6.76
C PHE A 159 8.99 6.80 8.18
N ALA A 160 9.21 7.65 9.19
CA ALA A 160 9.02 7.28 10.59
C ALA A 160 7.57 6.82 10.87
N TRP A 161 6.59 7.57 10.36
CA TRP A 161 5.18 7.19 10.45
C TRP A 161 4.91 5.83 9.81
N ASN A 162 5.45 5.56 8.62
CA ASN A 162 5.27 4.28 7.93
C ASN A 162 5.93 3.12 8.68
N CYS A 163 7.09 3.32 9.29
CA CYS A 163 7.76 2.28 10.08
C CYS A 163 6.93 1.90 11.31
N ILE A 164 6.40 2.90 12.02
CA ILE A 164 5.51 2.68 13.18
C ILE A 164 4.23 1.97 12.74
N LEU A 165 3.59 2.44 11.67
CA LEU A 165 2.37 1.86 11.13
C LEU A 165 2.59 0.41 10.68
N SER A 166 3.74 0.12 10.08
CA SER A 166 4.10 -1.22 9.64
C SER A 166 4.22 -2.21 10.79
N ILE A 167 4.87 -1.78 11.88
CA ILE A 167 4.93 -2.57 13.12
C ILE A 167 3.51 -2.74 13.66
N TYR A 168 2.71 -1.67 13.77
CA TYR A 168 1.34 -1.77 14.24
C TYR A 168 0.52 -2.84 13.48
N TYR A 169 0.62 -2.88 12.14
CA TYR A 169 -0.12 -3.85 11.34
C TYR A 169 0.22 -5.31 11.65
N ILE A 170 1.50 -5.66 11.85
CA ILE A 170 1.87 -7.06 12.16
C ILE A 170 1.24 -7.55 13.48
N PHE A 171 1.07 -6.64 14.45
CA PHE A 171 0.42 -6.93 15.74
C PHE A 171 -1.11 -6.95 15.65
N THR A 172 -1.73 -6.06 14.88
CA THR A 172 -3.18 -6.04 14.73
C THR A 172 -3.71 -7.30 14.03
N HIS A 173 -2.96 -7.86 13.07
CA HIS A 173 -3.36 -9.08 12.37
C HIS A 173 -3.56 -10.28 13.31
N SER A 174 -2.78 -10.38 14.40
CA SER A 174 -2.98 -11.46 15.38
C SER A 174 -4.17 -11.21 16.30
N LEU A 175 -4.45 -9.95 16.64
CA LEU A 175 -5.55 -9.59 17.56
C LEU A 175 -6.92 -9.83 16.94
N PHE A 176 -7.11 -9.52 15.66
CA PHE A 176 -8.39 -9.67 14.98
C PHE A 176 -8.89 -11.12 14.89
N LEU A 177 -7.99 -12.11 14.98
CA LEU A 177 -8.35 -13.53 14.95
C LEU A 177 -8.53 -14.15 16.34
N LEU A 178 -8.14 -13.44 17.40
CA LEU A 178 -8.32 -13.86 18.79
C LEU A 178 -9.66 -13.42 19.38
N SER A 179 -10.31 -12.41 18.77
CA SER A 179 -11.67 -11.93 19.08
C SER A 179 -12.75 -12.70 18.33
#